data_AF-A0A3G2TCZ3-F1
#
_entry.id   AF-A0A3G2TCZ3-F1
#
_cell.length_a   1.000
_cell.length_b   1.000
_cell.length_c   1.000
_cell.angle_alpha   90.00
_cell.angle_beta   90.00
_cell.angle_gamma   90.00
#
_symmetry.space_group_name_H-M   'P 1'
#
loop_
_entity.id
_entity.type
_entity.pdbx_description
1 polymer ?
#
loop_
_entity_poly.entity_id
_entity_poly.type
_entity_poly.pdbx_seq_one_letter_code
_entity_poly.pdbx_strand_id
1 'polypeptide(L)'
;MHSAFELLETYFRSSLYNDSRIPKNCCFDDLGTGSTSKYFGNDCNVMAEILLTRYDLFKEKGIIHITTNLSAAEIESQYGNRLCSRMREIFSLFGYEETSNDKRK
;
A
#
# COMPACT_ATOMS: atom_id res chain seq x y z
N MET A 1 10.93 -7.46 -16.34
CA MET A 1 11.42 -7.63 -14.95
C MET A 1 12.00 -6.35 -14.34
N HIS A 2 12.50 -5.38 -15.12
CA HIS A 2 13.05 -4.12 -14.58
C HIS A 2 12.01 -3.14 -13.98
N SER A 3 10.76 -3.16 -14.44
CA SER A 3 9.78 -2.12 -14.08
C SER A 3 9.29 -2.14 -12.63
N ALA A 4 9.11 -3.31 -12.02
CA ALA A 4 8.61 -3.41 -10.65
C ALA A 4 9.64 -2.93 -9.62
N PHE A 5 10.93 -3.16 -9.88
CA PHE A 5 12.01 -2.70 -9.02
C PHE A 5 12.24 -1.19 -9.13
N GLU A 6 12.19 -0.62 -10.34
CA GLU A 6 12.23 0.84 -10.51
C GLU A 6 11.06 1.54 -9.80
N LEU A 7 9.89 0.91 -9.78
CA LEU A 7 8.72 1.41 -9.06
C LEU A 7 8.97 1.38 -7.55
N LEU A 8 9.44 0.25 -7.03
CA LEU A 8 9.87 0.14 -5.63
C LEU A 8 10.88 1.24 -5.30
N GLU A 9 11.95 1.38 -6.06
CA GLU A 9 12.97 2.41 -5.88
C GLU A 9 12.36 3.82 -5.87
N THR A 10 11.31 4.10 -6.64
CA THR A 10 10.62 5.41 -6.58
C THR A 10 9.91 5.63 -5.24
N TYR A 11 9.28 4.60 -4.69
CA TYR A 11 8.59 4.65 -3.40
C TYR A 11 9.53 4.51 -2.19
N PHE A 12 10.71 3.90 -2.36
CA PHE A 12 11.79 3.75 -1.38
C PHE A 12 12.77 4.95 -1.38
N ARG A 13 13.28 5.38 -2.55
CA ARG A 13 14.36 6.40 -2.71
C ARG A 13 13.92 7.85 -2.74
N SER A 14 12.62 8.17 -2.75
CA SER A 14 12.21 9.56 -2.50
C SER A 14 12.72 10.09 -1.14
N SER A 15 13.42 9.27 -0.34
CA SER A 15 14.06 9.63 0.93
C SER A 15 15.57 9.31 1.07
N LEU A 16 16.27 8.68 0.13
CA LEU A 16 17.64 8.17 0.42
C LEU A 16 18.80 9.09 0.04
N TYR A 17 18.61 10.10 -0.82
CA TYR A 17 19.70 10.94 -1.34
C TYR A 17 19.57 12.45 -1.06
N ASN A 18 18.49 12.92 -0.42
CA ASN A 18 18.35 14.32 -0.05
C ASN A 18 17.90 14.45 1.41
N ASP A 19 18.66 15.23 2.16
CA ASP A 19 18.49 15.61 3.58
C ASP A 19 17.13 16.28 3.86
N SER A 20 16.43 16.72 2.81
CA SER A 20 15.07 17.24 2.84
C SER A 20 14.03 16.13 2.59
N ARG A 21 13.75 15.33 3.63
CA ARG A 21 12.61 14.39 3.66
C ARG A 21 11.30 15.17 3.62
N ILE A 22 10.86 15.59 2.43
CA ILE A 22 9.54 16.18 2.27
C ILE A 22 8.53 15.02 2.28
N PRO A 23 7.66 14.92 3.30
CA PRO A 23 6.66 13.87 3.35
C PRO A 23 5.74 14.01 2.14
N LYS A 24 5.61 12.95 1.34
CA LYS A 24 4.68 12.91 0.20
C LYS A 24 3.44 12.14 0.60
N ASN A 25 2.29 12.80 0.49
CA ASN A 25 0.99 12.14 0.60
C ASN A 25 0.80 11.20 -0.60
N CYS A 26 0.28 10.00 -0.34
CA CYS A 26 0.08 8.98 -1.38
C CYS A 26 -1.32 8.39 -1.29
N CYS A 27 -1.93 8.13 -2.45
CA CYS A 27 -3.17 7.37 -2.56
C CYS A 27 -2.93 6.16 -3.44
N PHE A 28 -3.26 4.97 -2.95
CA PHE A 28 -3.19 3.73 -3.70
C PHE A 28 -4.60 3.26 -4.02
N ASP A 29 -4.94 3.29 -5.30
CA ASP A 29 -6.27 2.91 -5.78
C ASP A 29 -6.35 1.40 -6.04
N ASP A 30 -7.53 0.81 -5.80
CA ASP A 30 -7.86 -0.60 -6.08
C ASP A 30 -6.83 -1.63 -5.55
N LEU A 31 -6.47 -1.51 -4.26
CA LEU A 31 -5.59 -2.47 -3.59
C LEU A 31 -6.19 -3.89 -3.68
N GLY A 32 -5.37 -4.86 -4.06
CA GLY A 32 -5.76 -6.27 -4.19
C GLY A 32 -5.83 -6.78 -5.63
N THR A 33 -5.90 -5.89 -6.62
CA THR A 33 -6.02 -6.23 -8.05
C THR A 33 -4.70 -6.57 -8.74
N GLY A 34 -3.57 -6.25 -8.10
CA GLY A 34 -2.23 -6.49 -8.65
C GLY A 34 -1.78 -7.95 -8.56
N SER A 35 -1.05 -8.42 -9.58
CA SER A 35 -0.43 -9.75 -9.58
C SER A 35 0.85 -9.80 -8.73
N THR A 36 1.06 -10.90 -8.02
CA THR A 36 2.33 -11.17 -7.33
C THR A 36 3.44 -11.30 -8.37
N SER A 37 4.50 -10.50 -8.21
CA SER A 37 5.65 -10.50 -9.12
C SER A 37 6.77 -11.36 -8.57
N LYS A 38 7.55 -12.02 -9.43
CA LYS A 38 8.73 -12.77 -8.99
C LYS A 38 9.99 -11.90 -8.97
N TYR A 39 10.72 -11.91 -7.85
CA TYR A 39 12.02 -11.28 -7.70
C TYR A 39 13.05 -12.33 -7.27
N PHE A 40 14.07 -12.57 -8.11
CA PHE A 40 15.06 -13.64 -7.92
C PHE A 40 14.46 -15.02 -7.59
N GLY A 41 13.31 -15.34 -8.20
CA GLY A 41 12.61 -16.62 -8.00
C GLY A 41 11.67 -16.67 -6.80
N ASN A 42 11.70 -15.66 -5.92
CA ASN A 42 10.78 -15.53 -4.80
C ASN A 42 9.55 -14.72 -5.20
N ASP A 43 8.40 -15.11 -4.68
CA ASP A 43 7.17 -14.33 -4.81
C ASP A 43 7.29 -13.05 -3.97
N CYS A 44 7.15 -11.90 -4.65
CA CYS A 44 7.25 -10.58 -4.07
C CYS A 44 5.94 -9.83 -4.30
N ASN A 45 5.28 -9.50 -3.20
CA ASN A 45 4.13 -8.62 -3.23
C ASN A 45 4.62 -7.16 -3.13
N VAL A 46 4.80 -6.55 -4.30
CA VAL A 46 5.30 -5.17 -4.44
C VAL A 46 4.51 -4.19 -3.58
N MET A 47 3.18 -4.31 -3.55
CA MET A 47 2.34 -3.42 -2.73
C MET A 47 2.50 -3.68 -1.23
N ALA A 48 2.72 -4.92 -0.81
CA ALA A 48 3.03 -5.23 0.60
C ALA A 48 4.30 -4.48 1.06
N GLU A 49 5.37 -4.56 0.27
CA GLU A 49 6.66 -3.93 0.58
C GLU A 49 6.55 -2.40 0.61
N ILE A 50 5.83 -1.81 -0.35
CA ILE A 50 5.57 -0.36 -0.37
C ILE A 50 4.82 0.07 0.89
N LEU A 51 3.75 -0.64 1.27
CA LEU A 51 2.93 -0.27 2.42
C LEU A 51 3.69 -0.42 3.75
N LEU A 52 4.50 -1.47 3.91
CA LEU A 52 5.36 -1.64 5.09
C LEU A 52 6.41 -0.53 5.19
N THR A 53 7.05 -0.20 4.08
CA THR A 53 8.03 0.89 4.01
C THR A 53 7.40 2.23 4.40
N ARG A 54 6.20 2.48 3.89
CA ARG A 54 5.47 3.70 4.20
C ARG A 54 4.96 3.73 5.64
N TYR A 55 4.69 2.57 6.27
CA TYR A 55 4.45 2.48 7.71
C TYR A 55 5.69 2.90 8.51
N ASP A 56 6.88 2.44 8.13
CA ASP A 56 8.11 2.82 8.85
C ASP A 56 8.38 4.34 8.76
N LEU A 57 7.99 4.96 7.65
CA LEU A 57 8.08 6.41 7.41
C LEU A 57 6.89 7.21 7.98
N PHE A 58 5.76 6.56 8.31
CA PHE A 58 4.54 7.23 8.77
C PHE A 58 4.77 8.06 10.04
N LYS A 59 5.73 7.65 10.88
CA LYS A 59 6.15 8.40 12.07
C LYS A 59 6.67 9.81 11.76
N GLU A 60 7.06 10.09 10.51
CA GLU A 60 7.65 11.37 10.08
C GLU A 60 6.72 12.25 9.22
N LYS A 61 5.38 12.06 9.28
CA LYS A 61 4.31 12.96 8.76
C LYS A 61 3.81 12.75 7.32
N GLY A 62 3.95 11.55 6.74
CA GLY A 62 3.33 11.24 5.43
C GLY A 62 1.94 10.59 5.59
N ILE A 63 0.90 11.15 4.96
CA ILE A 63 -0.45 10.56 4.96
C ILE A 63 -0.60 9.59 3.78
N ILE A 64 -1.14 8.40 4.06
CA ILE A 64 -1.43 7.38 3.06
C ILE A 64 -2.94 7.20 3.00
N HIS A 65 -3.47 7.01 1.80
CA HIS A 65 -4.86 6.62 1.54
C HIS A 65 -4.88 5.37 0.66
N ILE A 66 -5.88 4.51 0.89
CA ILE A 66 -6.09 3.29 0.12
C ILE A 66 -7.58 3.19 -0.21
N THR A 67 -7.88 2.77 -1.43
CA THR A 67 -9.21 2.25 -1.81
C THR A 67 -9.08 0.76 -2.13
N THR A 68 -10.11 -0.01 -1.82
CA THR A 68 -10.13 -1.45 -2.10
C THR A 68 -11.55 -1.96 -2.10
N ASN A 69 -11.80 -2.98 -2.92
CA ASN A 69 -13.03 -3.76 -2.88
C ASN A 69 -12.90 -5.01 -1.98
N LEU A 70 -11.74 -5.19 -1.35
CA LEU A 70 -11.47 -6.32 -0.47
C LEU A 70 -11.96 -6.05 0.96
N SER A 71 -12.52 -7.08 1.57
CA SER A 71 -12.77 -7.13 3.00
C SER A 71 -11.47 -7.25 3.80
N ALA A 72 -11.52 -6.93 5.09
CA ALA A 72 -10.36 -7.06 5.98
C ALA A 72 -9.79 -8.49 6.03
N ALA A 73 -10.65 -9.51 5.89
CA ALA A 73 -10.25 -10.91 5.86
C ALA A 73 -9.51 -11.27 4.56
N GLU A 74 -9.96 -10.76 3.42
CA GLU A 74 -9.29 -10.97 2.13
C GLU A 74 -7.92 -10.27 2.10
N ILE A 75 -7.82 -9.05 2.64
CA ILE A 75 -6.53 -8.36 2.80
C ILE A 75 -5.59 -9.19 3.68
N GLU A 76 -6.08 -9.75 4.79
CA GLU A 76 -5.26 -10.59 5.66
C GLU A 76 -4.79 -11.86 4.97
N SER A 77 -5.66 -12.50 4.18
CA SER A 77 -5.28 -13.68 3.40
C SER A 77 -4.25 -13.37 2.31
N GLN A 78 -4.33 -12.21 1.67
CA GLN A 78 -3.47 -11.87 0.53
C GLN A 78 -2.13 -11.25 0.95
N TYR A 79 -2.11 -10.46 2.02
CA TYR A 79 -0.94 -9.68 2.44
C TYR A 79 -0.36 -10.11 3.80
N GLY A 80 -1.08 -10.96 4.53
CA GLY A 80 -0.66 -11.50 5.81
C GLY A 80 -0.98 -10.60 7.00
N ASN A 81 -1.04 -11.24 8.18
CA ASN A 81 -1.42 -10.61 9.45
C ASN A 81 -0.52 -9.41 9.82
N ARG A 82 0.78 -9.47 9.47
CA ARG A 82 1.72 -8.38 9.76
C ARG A 82 1.29 -7.07 9.11
N LEU A 83 0.93 -7.09 7.82
CA LEU A 83 0.50 -5.87 7.13
C LEU A 83 -0.84 -5.39 7.68
N CYS A 84 -1.80 -6.30 7.88
CA CYS A 84 -3.10 -5.93 8.48
C CYS A 84 -2.97 -5.28 9.85
N SER A 85 -2.03 -5.74 10.69
CA SER A 85 -1.75 -5.11 11.98
C SER A 85 -1.28 -3.66 11.82
N ARG A 86 -0.39 -3.39 10.86
CA ARG A 86 0.09 -2.03 10.56
C ARG A 86 -1.00 -1.14 9.94
N MET A 87 -1.83 -1.71 9.09
CA MET A 87 -2.96 -0.99 8.48
C MET A 87 -3.96 -0.52 9.54
N ARG A 88 -4.23 -1.34 10.57
CA ARG A 88 -5.09 -0.95 11.69
C ARG A 88 -4.54 0.22 12.52
N GLU A 89 -3.23 0.43 12.51
CA GLU A 89 -2.59 1.55 13.21
C GLU A 89 -2.56 2.83 12.37
N ILE A 90 -2.39 2.72 11.05
CA ILE A 90 -2.29 3.89 10.15
C ILE A 90 -3.67 4.43 9.74
N PHE A 91 -4.62 3.55 9.42
CA PHE A 91 -5.81 3.94 8.67
C PHE A 91 -7.05 4.09 9.56
N SER A 92 -7.84 5.11 9.24
CA SER A 92 -9.25 5.15 9.60
C SER A 92 -10.05 4.43 8.51
N LEU A 93 -10.80 3.39 8.89
CA LEU A 93 -11.57 2.57 7.95
C LEU A 93 -12.91 3.23 7.64
N PHE A 94 -13.21 3.40 6.36
CA PHE A 94 -14.51 3.84 5.85
C PHE A 94 -15.05 2.76 4.90
N GLY A 95 -16.24 2.24 5.22
CA GLY A 95 -16.93 1.23 4.42
C GLY A 95 -18.22 1.79 3.84
N TYR A 96 -18.59 1.30 2.66
CA TYR A 96 -19.92 1.50 2.08
C TYR A 96 -20.76 0.24 2.28
N GLU A 97 -22.06 0.41 2.47
CA GLU A 97 -22.98 -0.73 2.45
C GLU A 97 -23.08 -1.29 1.03
N GLU A 98 -23.29 -2.60 0.90
CA GLU A 98 -23.48 -3.28 -0.39
C GLU A 98 -24.67 -2.71 -1.19
N THR A 99 -25.67 -2.18 -0.49
CA THR A 99 -26.85 -1.53 -1.06
C THR A 99 -26.62 -0.07 -1.46
N SER A 100 -25.41 0.46 -1.26
CA SER A 100 -25.08 1.83 -1.67
C SER A 100 -25.17 1.96 -3.19
N ASN A 101 -25.94 2.95 -3.65
CA ASN A 101 -26.04 3.26 -5.08
C ASN A 101 -24.67 3.63 -5.67
N ASP A 102 -24.46 3.27 -6.94
CA ASP A 102 -23.27 3.67 -7.69
C ASP A 102 -23.22 5.20 -7.83
N LYS A 103 -22.15 5.80 -7.32
CA LYS A 103 -21.91 7.25 -7.30
C LYS A 103 -21.29 7.78 -8.60
N ARG A 104 -21.04 6.92 -9.59
CA ARG A 104 -20.52 7.31 -10.92
C ARG A 104 -21.64 7.69 -11.89
N LYS A 105 -22.91 7.62 -11.47
CA LYS A 105 -24.09 7.98 -12.26
C LYS A 105 -24.55 9.40 -11.98
#